data_AF-A0A920LYI0-F1
#
_entry.id   AF-A0A920LYI0-F1
#
_cell.length_a   1.000
_cell.length_b   1.000
_cell.length_c   1.000
_cell.angle_alpha   90.00
_cell.angle_beta   90.00
_cell.angle_gamma   90.00
#
_symmetry.space_group_name_H-M   'P 1'
#
loop_
_entity.id
_entity.type
_entity.pdbx_description
1 polymer ?
#
loop_
_entity_poly.entity_id
_entity_poly.type
_entity_poly.pdbx_seq_one_letter_code
_entity_poly.pdbx_strand_id
1 'polypeptide(L)'
;MKKSIKNSENANISNSVIDSLKIEKYSEDKDEFLIDITSLLLSENLSKITTPPYKESSKDTFKIGSISKNKSSIQKVLNYPENSDFEVNYVFSNQSNRPIENQDSRNNTIKVRYSFIDYPENNFVPRIENQKIGFFSERKTNLSSTDITPYEDLINKWHLEKKDNEIEKSVPIKPILFWIENTTPIDLRPIIKDAVLAWNSAFEEAGFINAIEVKIQPDNADWDAGDIRYNTIRWTSSPNPPFGGYGPSFTNPRTGEILGADIMLEWVYLTNRIRYSELFEDNQPSQDFCSYSHIKHQNRLFGKIASESMNLNVVEQSRLYKEDLYQLVLHEVGHTLGLNHNFAASNLHNNEDIHNPDITYKEGLSASVMDYHGLNIAPLGKQQGQFADIKPGKYDTLAIKFAYTPGLSEKDLKILLKEHSTEEYLFGNDGDDMRSPGKGIDPRINTGDMSSNPVEYAKERLILSQSLIPNLYETLKSKSDSWESVYQGYRIVLRQIHTSAEIISRQVGGVYVNRGYMSDSEESPYKVVPYETKKFYKNIKQILF
;
A
#
# COMPACT_ATOMS: atom_id res chain seq x y z
N MET A 1 14.14 29.97 -27.13
CA MET A 1 12.88 29.94 -26.35
C MET A 1 13.13 29.58 -24.88
N LYS A 2 13.66 28.39 -24.54
CA LYS A 2 13.92 27.97 -23.14
C LYS A 2 14.73 28.97 -22.30
N LYS A 3 15.82 29.54 -22.84
CA LYS A 3 16.65 30.56 -22.14
C LYS A 3 15.88 31.85 -21.83
N SER A 4 15.01 32.28 -22.72
CA SER A 4 14.21 33.51 -22.56
C SER A 4 13.10 33.33 -21.51
N ILE A 5 12.43 32.18 -21.49
CA ILE A 5 11.39 31.86 -20.49
C ILE A 5 12.02 31.65 -19.10
N LYS A 6 13.20 31.03 -19.02
CA LYS A 6 13.93 30.88 -17.74
C LYS A 6 14.22 32.23 -17.09
N ASN A 7 14.59 33.25 -17.87
CA ASN A 7 14.83 34.60 -17.34
C ASN A 7 13.58 35.25 -16.74
N SER A 8 12.37 34.74 -17.01
CA SER A 8 11.10 35.21 -16.46
C SER A 8 10.48 34.26 -15.43
N GLU A 9 11.23 33.28 -14.90
CA GLU A 9 10.69 32.23 -14.01
C GLU A 9 9.93 32.77 -12.79
N ASN A 10 10.32 33.95 -12.29
CA ASN A 10 9.69 34.59 -11.13
C ASN A 10 8.73 35.74 -11.49
N ALA A 11 8.54 36.07 -12.77
CA ALA A 11 7.87 37.31 -13.18
C ALA A 11 6.37 37.36 -12.82
N ASN A 12 5.72 36.21 -12.59
CA ASN A 12 4.29 36.11 -12.27
C ASN A 12 4.00 35.01 -11.22
N ILE A 13 4.95 34.73 -10.32
CA ILE A 13 4.73 33.80 -9.20
C ILE A 13 4.54 34.63 -7.94
N SER A 14 3.38 34.50 -7.30
CA SER A 14 3.14 35.09 -5.98
C SER A 14 3.54 34.08 -4.90
N ASN A 15 4.47 34.46 -4.04
CA ASN A 15 4.85 33.62 -2.90
C ASN A 15 3.73 33.61 -1.87
N SER A 16 3.28 32.43 -1.46
CA SER A 16 2.37 32.28 -0.33
C SER A 16 3.15 32.43 0.98
N VAL A 17 2.76 33.39 1.80
CA VAL A 17 3.34 33.59 3.14
C VAL A 17 2.57 32.69 4.12
N ILE A 18 3.24 31.66 4.66
CA ILE A 18 2.66 30.73 5.64
C ILE A 18 2.62 31.36 7.04
N ASP A 19 3.69 32.08 7.42
CA ASP A 19 3.77 32.82 8.68
C ASP A 19 4.83 33.94 8.57
N SER A 20 4.83 34.86 9.53
CA SER A 20 5.82 35.94 9.67
C SER A 20 6.36 35.95 11.09
N LEU A 21 7.60 35.48 11.25
CA LEU A 21 8.26 35.31 12.55
C LEU A 21 9.33 36.38 12.75
N LYS A 22 9.45 36.85 13.98
CA LYS A 22 10.50 37.79 14.38
C LYS A 22 11.83 37.05 14.49
N ILE A 23 12.89 37.64 13.94
CA ILE A 23 14.26 37.20 14.21
C ILE A 23 14.65 37.71 15.59
N GLU A 24 14.92 36.80 16.51
CA GLU A 24 15.28 37.12 17.88
C GLU A 24 16.75 37.53 18.01
N LYS A 25 17.64 36.85 17.27
CA LYS A 25 19.09 37.12 17.24
C LYS A 25 19.69 36.72 15.90
N TYR A 26 20.87 37.27 15.62
CA TYR A 26 21.75 36.87 14.51
C TYR A 26 23.07 36.32 15.08
N SER A 27 23.75 35.44 14.35
CA SER A 27 25.16 35.12 14.59
C SER A 27 26.05 36.35 14.42
N GLU A 28 27.30 36.29 14.90
CA GLU A 28 28.27 37.37 14.74
C GLU A 28 28.51 37.71 13.26
N ASP A 29 28.60 36.67 12.42
CA ASP A 29 28.81 36.77 10.96
C ASP A 29 27.51 37.04 10.17
N LYS A 30 26.35 37.03 10.84
CA LYS A 30 24.99 37.24 10.29
C LYS A 30 24.57 36.24 9.21
N ASP A 31 25.18 35.07 9.20
CA ASP A 31 24.83 33.92 8.36
C ASP A 31 23.75 33.02 9.00
N GLU A 32 23.61 33.06 10.32
CA GLU A 32 22.59 32.32 11.06
C GLU A 32 21.66 33.27 11.84
N PHE A 33 20.43 32.83 12.06
CA PHE A 33 19.44 33.57 12.83
C PHE A 33 18.62 32.65 13.74
N LEU A 34 18.26 33.17 14.91
CA LEU A 34 17.39 32.50 15.87
C LEU A 34 15.96 32.99 15.69
N ILE A 35 15.02 32.07 15.50
CA ILE A 35 13.58 32.34 15.42
C ILE A 35 12.83 31.52 16.48
N ASP A 36 11.80 32.12 17.07
CA ASP A 36 10.84 31.40 17.92
C ASP A 36 9.67 30.91 17.04
N ILE A 37 9.56 29.60 16.89
CA ILE A 37 8.51 28.93 16.10
C ILE A 37 7.33 28.44 16.96
N THR A 38 7.28 28.76 18.25
CA THR A 38 6.24 28.25 19.16
C THR A 38 4.84 28.64 18.70
N SER A 39 4.65 29.89 18.26
CA SER A 39 3.35 30.36 17.77
C SER A 39 2.92 29.69 16.47
N LEU A 40 3.88 29.36 15.60
CA LEU A 40 3.67 28.64 14.36
C LEU A 40 3.20 27.21 14.67
N LEU A 41 3.94 26.50 15.51
CA LEU A 41 3.65 25.11 15.92
C LEU A 41 2.35 24.97 16.73
N LEU A 42 1.90 26.00 17.44
CA LEU A 42 0.63 25.97 18.20
C LEU A 42 -0.57 26.52 17.40
N SER A 43 -0.43 26.65 16.08
CA SER A 43 -1.45 27.18 15.17
C SER A 43 -1.78 26.21 14.04
N GLU A 44 -2.87 26.47 13.33
CA GLU A 44 -3.23 25.71 12.13
C GLU A 44 -2.56 26.25 10.85
N ASN A 45 -1.48 27.04 10.96
CA ASN A 45 -0.80 27.63 9.80
C ASN A 45 -0.06 26.59 8.95
N LEU A 46 0.59 25.60 9.59
CA LEU A 46 1.29 24.52 8.88
C LEU A 46 0.32 23.46 8.34
N SER A 47 -0.69 23.10 9.13
CA SER A 47 -1.72 22.14 8.72
C SER A 47 -3.05 22.52 9.33
N LYS A 48 -4.05 22.67 8.46
CA LYS A 48 -5.41 22.99 8.86
C LYS A 48 -6.18 21.70 9.14
N ILE A 49 -6.62 21.53 10.37
CA ILE A 49 -7.44 20.38 10.80
C ILE A 49 -8.92 20.77 10.80
N THR A 50 -9.22 22.02 11.11
CA THR A 50 -10.59 22.53 11.14
C THR A 50 -11.16 22.65 9.73
N THR A 51 -12.14 21.81 9.41
CA THR A 51 -12.93 21.95 8.18
C THR A 51 -14.03 23.00 8.39
N PRO A 52 -14.35 23.83 7.38
CA PRO A 52 -15.54 24.67 7.45
C PRO A 52 -16.79 23.80 7.68
N PRO A 53 -17.75 24.26 8.51
CA PRO A 53 -18.93 23.45 8.83
C PRO A 53 -19.70 23.12 7.55
N TYR A 54 -19.94 21.82 7.31
CA TYR A 54 -20.80 21.37 6.22
C TYR A 54 -22.24 21.87 6.47
N LYS A 55 -22.84 22.53 5.47
CA LYS A 55 -24.16 23.20 5.57
C LYS A 55 -25.29 22.29 6.06
N GLU A 56 -25.15 20.98 5.88
CA GLU A 56 -26.19 19.98 6.18
C GLU A 56 -25.95 19.16 7.47
N SER A 57 -24.93 19.48 8.26
CA SER A 57 -24.72 18.77 9.54
C SER A 57 -25.88 19.02 10.51
N SER A 58 -26.54 17.94 10.96
CA SER A 58 -27.64 18.04 11.93
C SER A 58 -27.17 18.71 13.23
N LYS A 59 -28.08 19.41 13.93
CA LYS A 59 -27.73 20.21 15.12
C LYS A 59 -27.09 19.40 16.25
N ASP A 60 -27.28 18.08 16.28
CA ASP A 60 -26.82 17.18 17.34
C ASP A 60 -25.52 16.42 17.01
N THR A 61 -24.85 16.72 15.90
CA THR A 61 -23.56 16.10 15.54
C THR A 61 -22.38 16.75 16.25
N PHE A 62 -21.38 15.94 16.59
CA PHE A 62 -20.11 16.41 17.14
C PHE A 62 -19.44 17.40 16.17
N LYS A 63 -18.92 18.51 16.73
CA LYS A 63 -18.17 19.52 15.97
C LYS A 63 -16.86 19.82 16.66
N ILE A 64 -15.75 19.66 15.96
CA ILE A 64 -14.39 19.79 16.50
C ILE A 64 -14.14 21.13 17.21
N GLY A 65 -14.66 22.24 16.67
CA GLY A 65 -14.49 23.59 17.22
C GLY A 65 -13.34 24.36 16.60
N SER A 66 -12.77 25.30 17.35
CA SER A 66 -11.58 26.06 16.96
C SER A 66 -10.38 25.70 17.83
N ILE A 67 -9.17 25.85 17.28
CA ILE A 67 -7.93 25.61 18.03
C ILE A 67 -7.81 26.61 19.21
N SER A 68 -7.43 26.07 20.37
CA SER A 68 -7.21 26.83 21.61
C SER A 68 -5.71 26.88 21.89
N LYS A 69 -5.00 27.88 21.33
CA LYS A 69 -3.53 28.00 21.43
C LYS A 69 -2.99 27.89 22.86
N ASN A 70 -3.73 28.43 23.84
CA ASN A 70 -3.40 28.41 25.27
C ASN A 70 -3.59 27.06 25.97
N LYS A 71 -4.35 26.14 25.37
CA LYS A 71 -4.54 24.77 25.86
C LYS A 71 -3.70 23.77 25.05
N SER A 72 -3.32 24.13 23.83
CA SER A 72 -2.35 23.40 23.01
C SER A 72 -0.94 23.49 23.62
N SER A 73 -0.11 22.49 23.37
CA SER A 73 1.25 22.44 23.90
C SER A 73 2.20 21.61 23.04
N ILE A 74 3.47 22.03 22.98
CA ILE A 74 4.56 21.22 22.43
C ILE A 74 4.94 20.18 23.50
N GLN A 75 4.82 18.90 23.17
CA GLN A 75 5.06 17.79 24.08
C GLN A 75 6.50 17.31 24.04
N LYS A 76 7.07 17.19 22.84
CA LYS A 76 8.43 16.74 22.61
C LYS A 76 9.05 17.48 21.44
N VAL A 77 10.37 17.68 21.54
CA VAL A 77 11.25 18.11 20.47
C VAL A 77 12.30 17.01 20.32
N LEU A 78 12.37 16.42 19.13
CA LEU A 78 13.28 15.34 18.79
C LEU A 78 14.18 15.84 17.68
N ASN A 79 15.46 16.05 17.98
CA ASN A 79 16.43 16.56 17.01
C ASN A 79 17.36 15.41 16.60
N TYR A 80 17.24 15.00 15.34
CA TYR A 80 18.11 14.04 14.70
C TYR A 80 19.07 14.77 13.76
N PRO A 81 20.14 14.11 13.29
CA PRO A 81 21.09 14.77 12.40
C PRO A 81 20.51 15.26 11.07
N GLU A 82 19.48 14.60 10.52
CA GLU A 82 18.90 14.93 9.20
C GLU A 82 17.43 15.38 9.26
N ASN A 83 16.81 15.38 10.46
CA ASN A 83 15.46 15.92 10.66
C ASN A 83 15.22 16.43 12.08
N SER A 84 14.27 17.35 12.21
CA SER A 84 13.76 17.82 13.51
C SER A 84 12.26 17.58 13.58
N ASP A 85 11.85 16.84 14.62
CA ASP A 85 10.48 16.42 14.85
C ASP A 85 9.89 17.16 16.06
N PHE A 86 8.66 17.64 15.91
CA PHE A 86 7.91 18.31 16.96
C PHE A 86 6.59 17.58 17.19
N GLU A 87 6.41 17.03 18.39
CA GLU A 87 5.12 16.47 18.81
C GLU A 87 4.29 17.55 19.49
N VAL A 88 3.13 17.86 18.92
CA VAL A 88 2.23 18.91 19.38
C VAL A 88 0.87 18.33 19.75
N ASN A 89 0.38 18.69 20.93
CA ASN A 89 -1.01 18.48 21.33
C ASN A 89 -1.81 19.72 20.92
N TYR A 90 -2.68 19.58 19.93
CA TYR A 90 -3.70 20.58 19.61
C TYR A 90 -4.96 20.34 20.41
N VAL A 91 -5.42 21.36 21.12
CA VAL A 91 -6.71 21.33 21.82
C VAL A 91 -7.72 22.16 21.04
N PHE A 92 -8.76 21.51 20.55
CA PHE A 92 -9.90 22.17 19.91
C PHE A 92 -11.04 22.34 20.89
N SER A 93 -11.55 23.56 21.01
CA SER A 93 -12.61 23.90 21.96
C SER A 93 -13.94 24.17 21.24
N ASN A 94 -15.01 23.52 21.72
CA ASN A 94 -16.38 23.80 21.28
C ASN A 94 -17.38 23.62 22.43
N GLN A 95 -17.88 24.72 22.97
CA GLN A 95 -18.84 24.69 24.08
C GLN A 95 -20.23 24.17 23.71
N SER A 96 -20.54 24.03 22.41
CA SER A 96 -21.82 23.48 21.95
C SER A 96 -21.89 21.95 22.00
N ASN A 97 -20.76 21.26 22.14
CA ASN A 97 -20.75 19.80 22.26
C ASN A 97 -21.27 19.36 23.64
N ARG A 98 -22.00 18.24 23.68
CA ARG A 98 -22.46 17.62 24.93
C ARG A 98 -21.37 16.69 25.50
N PRO A 99 -20.97 16.84 26.77
CA PRO A 99 -20.03 15.92 27.40
C PRO A 99 -20.48 14.46 27.26
N ILE A 100 -19.53 13.55 27.05
CA ILE A 100 -19.77 12.10 26.99
C ILE A 100 -19.16 11.45 28.24
N GLU A 101 -19.66 10.28 28.65
CA GLU A 101 -19.38 9.68 29.97
C GLU A 101 -17.89 9.58 30.34
N ASN A 102 -17.00 9.41 29.36
CA ASN A 102 -15.57 9.19 29.58
C ASN A 102 -14.63 10.32 29.09
N GLN A 103 -15.17 11.36 28.43
CA GLN A 103 -14.38 12.49 27.92
C GLN A 103 -15.22 13.77 27.81
N ASP A 104 -14.64 14.92 28.14
CA ASP A 104 -15.28 16.21 27.90
C ASP A 104 -15.13 16.62 26.42
N SER A 105 -16.09 16.24 25.60
CA SER A 105 -16.16 16.53 24.15
C SER A 105 -16.15 18.02 23.79
N ARG A 106 -16.22 18.93 24.79
CA ARG A 106 -16.03 20.37 24.59
C ARG A 106 -14.57 20.75 24.39
N ASN A 107 -13.62 19.88 24.75
CA ASN A 107 -12.18 20.09 24.56
C ASN A 107 -11.55 18.80 24.02
N ASN A 108 -11.25 18.77 22.72
CA ASN A 108 -10.73 17.59 22.06
C ASN A 108 -9.25 17.76 21.76
N THR A 109 -8.44 16.79 22.17
CA THR A 109 -6.99 16.84 21.94
C THR A 109 -6.64 15.96 20.73
N ILE A 110 -5.92 16.55 19.77
CA ILE A 110 -5.35 15.85 18.62
C ILE A 110 -3.83 15.94 18.73
N LYS A 111 -3.15 14.80 18.62
CA LYS A 111 -1.69 14.73 18.54
C LYS A 111 -1.26 14.86 17.09
N VAL A 112 -0.36 15.79 16.83
CA VAL A 112 0.25 16.02 15.52
C VAL A 112 1.77 15.94 15.68
N ARG A 113 2.44 15.30 14.72
CA ARG A 113 3.89 15.35 14.61
C ARG A 113 4.25 16.10 13.34
N TYR A 114 5.11 17.12 13.47
CA TYR A 114 5.71 17.80 12.33
C TYR A 114 7.16 17.36 12.21
N SER A 115 7.53 16.86 11.03
CA SER A 115 8.90 16.48 10.70
C SER A 115 9.46 17.46 9.67
N PHE A 116 10.49 18.20 10.06
CA PHE A 116 11.25 19.06 9.17
C PHE A 116 12.47 18.27 8.70
N ILE A 117 12.45 17.87 7.43
CA ILE A 117 13.44 17.00 6.81
C ILE A 117 14.25 17.84 5.83
N ASP A 118 15.57 17.70 5.87
CA ASP A 118 16.44 18.35 4.88
C ASP A 118 16.36 17.64 3.52
N TYR A 119 16.47 18.40 2.44
CA TYR A 119 16.47 17.82 1.09
C TYR A 119 17.89 17.65 0.58
N PRO A 120 18.30 16.42 0.19
CA PRO A 120 19.66 16.22 -0.28
C PRO A 120 19.91 16.96 -1.60
N GLU A 121 21.02 17.70 -1.67
CA GLU A 121 21.56 18.20 -2.93
C GLU A 121 22.52 17.15 -3.50
N ASN A 122 22.02 16.35 -4.44
CA ASN A 122 22.77 15.24 -5.03
C ASN A 122 22.58 15.18 -6.56
N ASN A 123 23.18 14.17 -7.19
CA ASN A 123 23.06 13.88 -8.62
C ASN A 123 21.89 12.94 -8.96
N PHE A 124 20.86 12.85 -8.11
CA PHE A 124 19.68 12.03 -8.36
C PHE A 124 19.04 12.39 -9.71
N VAL A 125 18.72 11.35 -10.49
CA VAL A 125 18.07 11.50 -11.79
C VAL A 125 16.61 11.07 -11.68
N PRO A 126 15.64 12.00 -11.78
CA PRO A 126 14.22 11.67 -11.81
C PRO A 126 13.86 10.79 -13.00
N ARG A 127 12.81 9.97 -12.83
CA ARG A 127 12.23 9.16 -13.90
C ARG A 127 10.78 9.59 -14.10
N ILE A 128 10.42 9.87 -15.35
CA ILE A 128 9.05 10.24 -15.71
C ILE A 128 8.17 9.00 -15.61
N GLU A 129 7.00 9.16 -15.01
CA GLU A 129 5.96 8.14 -14.86
C GLU A 129 5.43 7.65 -16.20
N ASN A 130 4.86 6.45 -16.19
CA ASN A 130 4.11 5.94 -17.32
C ASN A 130 2.84 5.23 -16.84
N GLN A 131 1.69 5.63 -17.38
CA GLN A 131 0.39 5.06 -17.01
C GLN A 131 0.26 3.53 -17.12
N LYS A 132 1.16 2.84 -17.85
CA LYS A 132 1.20 1.37 -17.92
C LYS A 132 1.89 0.72 -16.72
N ILE A 133 2.55 1.51 -15.87
CA ILE A 133 3.42 1.06 -14.78
C ILE A 133 3.03 1.77 -13.48
N GLY A 134 2.71 1.03 -12.43
CA GLY A 134 2.21 1.58 -11.17
C GLY A 134 3.31 2.09 -10.25
N PHE A 135 3.56 3.40 -10.27
CA PHE A 135 4.39 4.08 -9.29
C PHE A 135 3.67 5.26 -8.64
N PHE A 136 4.00 5.53 -7.37
CA PHE A 136 3.60 6.76 -6.72
C PHE A 136 4.39 7.88 -7.38
N SER A 137 3.80 9.06 -7.51
CA SER A 137 4.43 10.11 -8.29
C SER A 137 4.20 11.50 -7.75
N GLU A 138 5.20 12.36 -7.95
CA GLU A 138 5.12 13.80 -7.71
C GLU A 138 4.83 14.53 -9.01
N ARG A 139 3.74 15.31 -9.04
CA ARG A 139 3.37 16.09 -10.23
C ARG A 139 4.19 17.37 -10.32
N LYS A 140 4.80 17.59 -11.49
CA LYS A 140 5.41 18.86 -11.89
C LYS A 140 4.69 19.45 -13.09
N THR A 141 4.61 20.78 -13.15
CA THR A 141 4.13 21.48 -14.34
C THR A 141 5.30 22.08 -15.11
N ASN A 142 5.52 21.60 -16.33
CA ASN A 142 6.51 22.14 -17.26
C ASN A 142 5.97 23.38 -17.98
N LEU A 143 6.15 24.55 -17.35
CA LEU A 143 5.71 25.85 -17.89
C LEU A 143 6.41 26.28 -19.18
N SER A 144 7.42 25.52 -19.65
CA SER A 144 8.07 25.75 -20.95
C SER A 144 7.50 24.88 -22.08
N SER A 145 6.64 23.92 -21.76
CA SER A 145 5.97 23.07 -22.73
C SER A 145 4.90 23.86 -23.48
N THR A 146 4.75 23.58 -24.78
CA THR A 146 3.63 24.06 -25.59
C THR A 146 2.49 23.04 -25.67
N ASP A 147 2.62 21.91 -24.97
CA ASP A 147 1.60 20.87 -24.90
C ASP A 147 0.39 21.34 -24.09
N ILE A 148 -0.81 20.88 -24.46
CA ILE A 148 -2.06 21.15 -23.73
C ILE A 148 -2.08 20.49 -22.34
N THR A 149 -1.24 19.48 -22.14
CA THR A 149 -1.01 18.74 -20.91
C THR A 149 0.46 18.89 -20.48
N PRO A 150 0.86 20.05 -19.94
CA PRO A 150 2.25 20.33 -19.57
C PRO A 150 2.67 19.65 -18.26
N TYR A 151 1.98 18.59 -17.83
CA TYR A 151 2.22 17.90 -16.57
C TYR A 151 3.24 16.79 -16.78
N GLU A 152 4.23 16.73 -15.91
CA GLU A 152 5.24 15.68 -15.83
C GLU A 152 5.14 15.07 -14.44
N ASP A 153 4.63 13.83 -14.37
CA ASP A 153 4.58 13.08 -13.12
C ASP A 153 5.92 12.33 -12.97
N LEU A 154 6.61 12.52 -11.84
CA LEU A 154 7.92 11.93 -11.54
C LEU A 154 7.71 10.77 -10.58
N ILE A 155 8.19 9.57 -10.92
CA ILE A 155 8.02 8.41 -10.04
C ILE A 155 8.82 8.58 -8.75
N ASN A 156 8.26 8.03 -7.68
CA ASN A 156 8.90 7.95 -6.37
C ASN A 156 9.86 6.77 -6.39
N LYS A 157 11.17 7.02 -6.20
CA LYS A 157 12.18 5.95 -6.18
C LYS A 157 13.40 6.29 -5.33
N TRP A 158 14.10 5.28 -4.85
CA TRP A 158 15.37 5.46 -4.15
C TRP A 158 16.50 5.93 -5.07
N HIS A 159 17.42 6.71 -4.49
CA HIS A 159 18.68 7.04 -5.15
C HIS A 159 19.65 5.85 -5.07
N LEU A 160 19.82 5.15 -6.21
CA LEU A 160 20.77 4.06 -6.35
C LEU A 160 21.76 4.35 -7.47
N GLU A 161 23.05 4.23 -7.13
CA GLU A 161 24.17 4.34 -8.05
C GLU A 161 25.03 3.09 -7.95
N LYS A 162 25.44 2.54 -9.09
CA LYS A 162 26.33 1.39 -9.10
C LYS A 162 27.71 1.83 -8.59
N LYS A 163 28.33 0.97 -7.79
CA LYS A 163 29.73 1.14 -7.39
C LYS A 163 30.69 1.05 -8.58
N ASP A 164 30.38 0.18 -9.54
CA ASP A 164 31.08 0.08 -10.82
C ASP A 164 30.06 0.22 -11.96
N ASN A 165 30.16 1.33 -12.70
CA ASN A 165 29.25 1.65 -13.80
C ASN A 165 29.62 0.94 -15.12
N GLU A 166 30.79 0.33 -15.22
CA GLU A 166 31.28 -0.34 -16.44
C GLU A 166 30.77 -1.78 -16.57
N ILE A 167 30.29 -2.37 -15.46
CA ILE A 167 29.76 -3.74 -15.44
C ILE A 167 28.23 -3.76 -15.44
N GLU A 168 27.68 -4.84 -16.02
CA GLU A 168 26.23 -5.02 -16.19
C GLU A 168 25.49 -5.07 -14.84
N LYS A 169 26.03 -5.79 -13.85
CA LYS A 169 25.48 -5.89 -12.49
C LYS A 169 26.55 -5.51 -11.46
N SER A 170 26.26 -4.55 -10.58
CA SER A 170 27.19 -4.08 -9.54
C SER A 170 26.44 -3.91 -8.22
N VAL A 171 27.14 -4.04 -7.09
CA VAL A 171 26.61 -3.56 -5.81
C VAL A 171 26.38 -2.04 -5.86
N PRO A 172 25.38 -1.49 -5.15
CA PRO A 172 25.20 -0.04 -5.08
C PRO A 172 26.28 0.61 -4.21
N ILE A 173 26.48 1.92 -4.38
CA ILE A 173 27.31 2.74 -3.48
C ILE A 173 26.66 2.81 -2.10
N LYS A 174 25.35 3.09 -2.05
CA LYS A 174 24.53 3.08 -0.83
C LYS A 174 23.35 2.12 -1.05
N PRO A 175 23.30 0.95 -0.37
CA PRO A 175 22.14 0.07 -0.43
C PRO A 175 20.97 0.67 0.35
N ILE A 176 19.75 0.23 0.00
CA ILE A 176 18.53 0.51 0.76
C ILE A 176 18.56 -0.38 2.00
N LEU A 177 18.92 0.21 3.14
CA LEU A 177 19.03 -0.52 4.39
C LEU A 177 17.76 -0.40 5.22
N PHE A 178 17.12 -1.53 5.51
CA PHE A 178 16.01 -1.65 6.45
C PHE A 178 16.47 -2.18 7.81
N TRP A 179 15.85 -1.67 8.87
CA TRP A 179 16.09 -2.08 10.25
C TRP A 179 14.81 -2.67 10.83
N ILE A 180 14.87 -3.96 11.18
CA ILE A 180 13.82 -4.59 11.98
C ILE A 180 13.94 -4.04 13.40
N GLU A 181 12.88 -3.36 13.86
CA GLU A 181 12.83 -2.77 15.20
C GLU A 181 13.02 -3.86 16.26
N ASN A 182 13.77 -3.53 17.32
CA ASN A 182 14.12 -4.49 18.37
C ASN A 182 12.91 -5.01 19.16
N THR A 183 11.77 -4.32 19.09
CA THR A 183 10.48 -4.74 19.67
C THR A 183 9.81 -5.87 18.89
N THR A 184 10.23 -6.11 17.64
CA THR A 184 9.64 -7.12 16.76
C THR A 184 9.85 -8.51 17.35
N PRO A 185 8.80 -9.36 17.47
CA PRO A 185 8.93 -10.71 18.00
C PRO A 185 10.00 -11.53 17.27
N ILE A 186 10.89 -12.18 18.04
CA ILE A 186 12.10 -12.86 17.53
C ILE A 186 11.76 -13.89 16.45
N ASP A 187 10.69 -14.67 16.65
CA ASP A 187 10.28 -15.74 15.74
C ASP A 187 9.83 -15.23 14.35
N LEU A 188 9.44 -13.95 14.25
CA LEU A 188 9.00 -13.33 13.00
C LEU A 188 10.15 -12.71 12.22
N ARG A 189 11.25 -12.34 12.89
CA ARG A 189 12.38 -11.62 12.27
C ARG A 189 12.98 -12.34 11.07
N PRO A 190 13.16 -13.68 11.07
CA PRO A 190 13.68 -14.39 9.89
C PRO A 190 12.74 -14.26 8.68
N ILE A 191 11.43 -14.41 8.88
CA ILE A 191 10.44 -14.31 7.79
C ILE A 191 10.43 -12.89 7.21
N ILE A 192 10.43 -11.87 8.09
CA ILE A 192 10.48 -10.46 7.68
C ILE A 192 11.77 -10.17 6.90
N LYS A 193 12.92 -10.62 7.43
CA LYS A 193 14.22 -10.44 6.77
C LYS A 193 14.23 -11.06 5.38
N ASP A 194 13.80 -12.32 5.26
CA ASP A 194 13.82 -13.03 3.99
C ASP A 194 12.88 -12.37 2.97
N ALA A 195 11.70 -11.92 3.41
CA ALA A 195 10.74 -11.20 2.55
C ALA A 195 11.28 -9.88 2.01
N VAL A 196 11.93 -9.08 2.86
CA VAL A 196 12.57 -7.82 2.41
C VAL A 196 13.71 -8.13 1.42
N LEU A 197 14.54 -9.14 1.71
CA LEU A 197 15.67 -9.50 0.85
C LEU A 197 15.24 -10.13 -0.49
N ALA A 198 14.04 -10.70 -0.59
CA ALA A 198 13.54 -11.29 -1.82
C ALA A 198 13.46 -10.27 -2.97
N TRP A 199 13.26 -8.99 -2.66
CA TRP A 199 13.27 -7.91 -3.65
C TRP A 199 14.61 -7.76 -4.39
N ASN A 200 15.72 -8.26 -3.83
CA ASN A 200 17.01 -8.24 -4.52
C ASN A 200 16.97 -8.98 -5.86
N SER A 201 16.12 -9.99 -6.06
CA SER A 201 16.01 -10.66 -7.36
C SER A 201 15.52 -9.71 -8.46
N ALA A 202 14.62 -8.78 -8.13
CA ALA A 202 14.15 -7.77 -9.08
C ALA A 202 15.20 -6.69 -9.33
N PHE A 203 15.95 -6.29 -8.28
CA PHE A 203 17.03 -5.32 -8.41
C PHE A 203 18.23 -5.85 -9.19
N GLU A 204 18.54 -7.14 -9.08
CA GLU A 204 19.59 -7.79 -9.88
C GLU A 204 19.28 -7.67 -11.38
N GLU A 205 18.01 -7.76 -11.77
CA GLU A 205 17.56 -7.55 -13.16
C GLU A 205 17.61 -6.08 -13.59
N ALA A 206 17.56 -5.14 -12.64
CA ALA A 206 17.81 -3.72 -12.87
C ALA A 206 19.32 -3.35 -12.84
N GLY A 207 20.21 -4.33 -12.62
CA GLY A 207 21.66 -4.14 -12.62
C GLY A 207 22.28 -3.95 -11.23
N PHE A 208 21.53 -4.16 -10.14
CA PHE A 208 22.03 -3.98 -8.77
C PHE A 208 22.11 -5.31 -8.00
N ILE A 209 23.30 -5.68 -7.57
CA ILE A 209 23.52 -6.84 -6.70
C ILE A 209 23.37 -6.37 -5.25
N ASN A 210 22.57 -7.06 -4.43
CA ASN A 210 22.32 -6.70 -3.02
C ASN A 210 21.94 -5.21 -2.85
N ALA A 211 20.98 -4.74 -3.67
CA ALA A 211 20.45 -3.39 -3.56
C ALA A 211 19.81 -3.12 -2.18
N ILE A 212 19.24 -4.15 -1.56
CA ILE A 212 18.54 -4.10 -0.29
C ILE A 212 19.29 -4.90 0.77
N GLU A 213 19.46 -4.29 1.93
CA GLU A 213 20.03 -4.92 3.13
C GLU A 213 19.03 -4.87 4.29
N VAL A 214 19.15 -5.84 5.21
CA VAL A 214 18.34 -5.89 6.42
C VAL A 214 19.22 -6.11 7.64
N LYS A 215 19.03 -5.26 8.65
CA LYS A 215 19.66 -5.40 9.98
C LYS A 215 18.58 -5.41 11.06
N ILE A 216 18.99 -5.80 12.26
CA ILE A 216 18.15 -5.71 13.46
C ILE A 216 18.66 -4.50 14.25
N GLN A 217 17.75 -3.64 14.68
CA GLN A 217 18.08 -2.53 15.55
C GLN A 217 18.70 -3.07 16.85
N PRO A 218 19.87 -2.58 17.28
CA PRO A 218 20.43 -2.95 18.58
C PRO A 218 19.53 -2.54 19.74
N ASP A 219 19.50 -3.32 20.82
CA ASP A 219 18.74 -2.97 22.04
C ASP A 219 19.24 -1.68 22.71
N ASN A 220 20.49 -1.30 22.45
CA ASN A 220 21.14 -0.09 22.94
C ASN A 220 21.25 1.03 21.90
N ALA A 221 20.47 0.97 20.81
CA ALA A 221 20.40 2.05 19.84
C ALA A 221 19.98 3.37 20.50
N ASP A 222 20.63 4.47 20.12
CA ASP A 222 20.33 5.83 20.56
C ASP A 222 19.39 6.58 19.60
N TRP A 223 18.88 5.88 18.59
CA TRP A 223 17.95 6.35 17.57
C TRP A 223 16.66 5.53 17.58
N ASP A 224 15.59 6.10 17.05
CA ASP A 224 14.27 5.48 16.91
C ASP A 224 13.70 5.68 15.50
N ALA A 225 12.49 5.18 15.24
CA ALA A 225 11.83 5.25 13.93
C ALA A 225 11.55 6.68 13.42
N GLY A 226 11.71 7.71 14.26
CA GLY A 226 11.63 9.12 13.85
C GLY A 226 12.91 9.66 13.20
N ASP A 227 14.04 8.96 13.32
CA ASP A 227 15.31 9.36 12.68
C ASP A 227 15.31 8.94 11.21
N ILE A 228 15.22 9.91 10.29
CA ILE A 228 15.05 9.67 8.84
C ILE A 228 16.20 8.86 8.22
N ARG A 229 17.35 8.77 8.89
CA ARG A 229 18.51 8.00 8.44
C ARG A 229 18.27 6.49 8.48
N TYR A 230 17.26 6.02 9.21
CA TYR A 230 16.99 4.61 9.43
C TYR A 230 15.61 4.25 8.90
N ASN A 231 15.57 3.46 7.81
CA ASN A 231 14.31 2.88 7.36
C ASN A 231 13.93 1.76 8.33
N THR A 232 12.78 1.87 8.99
CA THR A 232 12.39 0.92 10.04
C THR A 232 11.25 0.02 9.61
N ILE A 233 11.25 -1.20 10.15
CA ILE A 233 10.14 -2.14 10.09
C ILE A 233 9.77 -2.45 11.52
N ARG A 234 8.61 -1.96 11.95
CA ARG A 234 8.15 -2.01 13.34
C ARG A 234 6.83 -2.72 13.53
N TRP A 235 6.62 -3.20 14.74
CA TRP A 235 5.43 -3.97 15.10
C TRP A 235 4.60 -3.24 16.16
N THR A 236 3.34 -2.97 15.86
CA THR A 236 2.40 -2.31 16.78
C THR A 236 1.23 -3.19 17.15
N SER A 237 0.51 -2.83 18.21
CA SER A 237 -0.69 -3.53 18.66
C SER A 237 -1.71 -2.51 19.15
N SER A 238 -2.56 -2.05 18.24
CA SER A 238 -3.60 -1.09 18.53
C SER A 238 -4.93 -1.76 18.88
N PRO A 239 -5.81 -1.14 19.70
CA PRO A 239 -7.14 -1.68 19.98
C PRO A 239 -8.04 -1.78 18.73
N ASN A 240 -8.01 -0.77 17.87
CA ASN A 240 -8.76 -0.69 16.61
C ASN A 240 -7.85 -0.05 15.54
N PRO A 241 -6.83 -0.77 15.03
CA PRO A 241 -5.97 -0.21 13.99
C PRO A 241 -6.79 -0.01 12.70
N PRO A 242 -6.49 1.01 11.88
CA PRO A 242 -7.16 1.19 10.59
C PRO A 242 -6.58 0.29 9.48
N PHE A 243 -5.36 -0.25 9.66
CA PHE A 243 -4.68 -1.18 8.75
C PHE A 243 -4.03 -2.36 9.52
N GLY A 244 -3.66 -3.43 8.83
CA GLY A 244 -2.84 -4.53 9.36
C GLY A 244 -1.34 -4.41 9.02
N GLY A 245 -1.02 -3.54 8.06
CA GLY A 245 0.31 -3.19 7.54
C GLY A 245 0.21 -1.84 6.84
N TYR A 246 1.26 -1.02 6.96
CA TYR A 246 1.34 0.31 6.36
C TYR A 246 2.79 0.66 6.08
N GLY A 247 3.17 0.84 4.82
CA GLY A 247 4.52 1.22 4.37
C GLY A 247 4.62 2.61 3.72
N PRO A 248 4.45 3.72 4.46
CA PRO A 248 4.69 5.07 3.96
C PRO A 248 6.16 5.30 3.62
N SER A 249 6.37 6.25 2.69
CA SER A 249 7.66 6.79 2.34
C SER A 249 7.63 8.32 2.35
N PHE A 250 8.73 8.95 2.72
CA PHE A 250 8.95 10.39 2.60
C PHE A 250 9.66 10.68 1.28
N THR A 251 9.13 11.60 0.49
CA THR A 251 9.66 11.90 -0.85
C THR A 251 10.04 13.37 -0.98
N ASN A 252 11.05 13.64 -1.80
CA ASN A 252 11.35 14.99 -2.26
C ASN A 252 10.33 15.37 -3.35
N PRO A 253 9.39 16.31 -3.10
CA PRO A 253 8.32 16.65 -4.04
C PRO A 253 8.82 17.31 -5.32
N ARG A 254 10.11 17.69 -5.39
CA ARG A 254 10.71 18.32 -6.57
C ARG A 254 11.36 17.32 -7.52
N THR A 255 11.74 16.14 -7.03
CA THR A 255 12.53 15.15 -7.79
C THR A 255 11.88 13.77 -7.83
N GLY A 256 11.03 13.41 -6.86
CA GLY A 256 10.55 12.04 -6.66
C GLY A 256 11.57 11.14 -5.93
N GLU A 257 12.65 11.69 -5.37
CA GLU A 257 13.58 10.89 -4.56
C GLU A 257 12.93 10.46 -3.25
N ILE A 258 12.93 9.15 -2.96
CA ILE A 258 12.54 8.63 -1.65
C ILE A 258 13.68 8.91 -0.66
N LEU A 259 13.36 9.60 0.43
CA LEU A 259 14.30 10.04 1.47
C LEU A 259 14.34 9.10 2.67
N GLY A 260 13.22 8.46 2.98
CA GLY A 260 13.07 7.55 4.10
C GLY A 260 11.77 6.76 4.02
N ALA A 261 11.69 5.65 4.75
CA ALA A 261 10.49 4.84 4.86
C ALA A 261 10.33 4.23 6.26
N ASP A 262 9.09 4.08 6.71
CA ASP A 262 8.74 3.49 8.01
C ASP A 262 7.60 2.50 7.80
N ILE A 263 7.89 1.20 7.84
CA ILE A 263 6.90 0.14 7.68
C ILE A 263 6.37 -0.25 9.05
N MET A 264 5.06 -0.13 9.24
CA MET A 264 4.38 -0.53 10.46
C MET A 264 3.46 -1.73 10.21
N LEU A 265 3.66 -2.80 10.97
CA LEU A 265 2.85 -4.02 10.93
C LEU A 265 2.06 -4.18 12.23
N GLU A 266 0.77 -4.48 12.13
CA GLU A 266 -0.14 -4.54 13.28
C GLU A 266 -0.38 -5.97 13.76
N TRP A 267 -0.27 -6.20 15.07
CA TRP A 267 -0.43 -7.51 15.70
C TRP A 267 -1.78 -8.15 15.43
N VAL A 268 -2.82 -7.32 15.23
CA VAL A 268 -4.16 -7.83 14.90
C VAL A 268 -4.12 -8.76 13.69
N TYR A 269 -3.26 -8.48 12.69
CA TYR A 269 -3.08 -9.28 11.49
C TYR A 269 -2.76 -10.74 11.80
N LEU A 270 -1.93 -10.99 12.83
CA LEU A 270 -1.50 -12.31 13.26
C LEU A 270 -2.46 -12.99 14.25
N THR A 271 -3.42 -12.26 14.82
CA THR A 271 -4.41 -12.83 15.75
C THR A 271 -5.66 -13.38 15.05
N ASN A 272 -6.63 -13.90 15.80
CA ASN A 272 -7.96 -14.28 15.26
C ASN A 272 -9.02 -13.18 15.49
N ARG A 273 -8.59 -11.93 15.77
CA ARG A 273 -9.48 -10.83 16.15
C ARG A 273 -9.99 -10.10 14.91
N ILE A 274 -11.30 -10.12 14.70
CA ILE A 274 -12.00 -9.27 13.71
C ILE A 274 -12.32 -7.93 14.38
N ARG A 275 -12.20 -6.83 13.65
CA ARG A 275 -12.44 -5.49 14.20
C ARG A 275 -13.92 -5.30 14.52
N TYR A 276 -14.22 -4.90 15.75
CA TYR A 276 -15.61 -4.78 16.22
C TYR A 276 -16.43 -3.74 15.47
N SER A 277 -15.80 -2.69 14.93
CA SER A 277 -16.49 -1.72 14.06
C SER A 277 -17.10 -2.38 12.82
N GLU A 278 -16.51 -3.45 12.29
CA GLU A 278 -17.06 -4.20 11.13
C GLU A 278 -18.24 -5.11 11.51
N LEU A 279 -18.50 -5.32 12.80
CA LEU A 279 -19.64 -6.11 13.27
C LEU A 279 -20.90 -5.26 13.36
N PHE A 280 -20.75 -3.97 13.69
CA PHE A 280 -21.86 -3.12 14.12
C PHE A 280 -21.97 -1.80 13.34
N GLU A 281 -20.98 -1.42 12.54
CA GLU A 281 -20.98 -0.16 11.79
C GLU A 281 -20.71 -0.40 10.30
N ASP A 282 -21.56 0.18 9.45
CA ASP A 282 -21.44 0.15 7.99
C ASP A 282 -20.48 1.25 7.50
N ASN A 283 -19.29 1.30 8.10
CA ASN A 283 -18.29 2.30 7.74
C ASN A 283 -17.52 1.82 6.51
N GLN A 284 -17.74 2.50 5.39
CA GLN A 284 -16.89 2.39 4.21
C GLN A 284 -15.43 2.67 4.63
N PRO A 285 -14.45 1.82 4.26
CA PRO A 285 -13.05 2.14 4.47
C PRO A 285 -12.76 3.53 3.87
N SER A 286 -12.07 4.40 4.59
CA SER A 286 -11.64 5.66 3.98
C SER A 286 -10.70 5.34 2.81
N GLN A 287 -10.77 6.14 1.74
CA GLN A 287 -9.96 5.93 0.54
C GLN A 287 -8.45 6.17 0.79
N ASP A 288 -8.12 6.79 1.93
CA ASP A 288 -6.77 7.26 2.24
C ASP A 288 -5.88 6.18 2.89
N PHE A 289 -6.42 4.99 3.19
CA PHE A 289 -5.65 3.90 3.81
C PHE A 289 -5.56 2.65 2.92
N CYS A 290 -4.37 2.04 2.90
CA CYS A 290 -4.16 0.69 2.38
C CYS A 290 -5.03 -0.30 3.16
N SER A 291 -5.93 -0.99 2.46
CA SER A 291 -6.85 -1.98 3.05
C SER A 291 -6.37 -3.42 2.84
N TYR A 292 -5.19 -3.60 2.24
CA TYR A 292 -4.61 -4.89 1.87
C TYR A 292 -4.64 -5.88 3.02
N SER A 293 -3.97 -5.47 4.08
CA SER A 293 -3.74 -6.23 5.28
C SER A 293 -5.04 -6.58 6.01
N HIS A 294 -6.08 -5.76 5.89
CA HIS A 294 -7.41 -6.09 6.37
C HIS A 294 -8.07 -7.21 5.55
N ILE A 295 -8.09 -7.07 4.22
CA ILE A 295 -8.64 -8.09 3.31
C ILE A 295 -7.86 -9.40 3.45
N LYS A 296 -6.52 -9.33 3.54
CA LYS A 296 -5.64 -10.48 3.74
C LYS A 296 -5.85 -11.13 5.10
N HIS A 297 -6.07 -10.36 6.16
CA HIS A 297 -6.42 -10.92 7.46
C HIS A 297 -7.70 -11.76 7.39
N GLN A 298 -8.77 -11.27 6.74
CA GLN A 298 -9.99 -12.05 6.54
C GLN A 298 -9.74 -13.32 5.70
N ASN A 299 -8.95 -13.21 4.63
CA ASN A 299 -8.53 -14.35 3.81
C ASN A 299 -7.70 -15.37 4.60
N ARG A 300 -6.82 -14.93 5.50
CA ARG A 300 -6.04 -15.77 6.40
C ARG A 300 -6.91 -16.53 7.37
N LEU A 301 -7.90 -15.86 7.98
CA LEU A 301 -8.85 -16.55 8.86
C LEU A 301 -9.67 -17.59 8.09
N PHE A 302 -10.08 -17.28 6.86
CA PHE A 302 -10.72 -18.27 5.99
C PHE A 302 -9.77 -19.44 5.69
N GLY A 303 -8.53 -19.16 5.28
CA GLY A 303 -7.52 -20.18 5.00
C GLY A 303 -7.25 -21.09 6.20
N LYS A 304 -7.25 -20.54 7.41
CA LYS A 304 -7.17 -21.33 8.64
C LYS A 304 -8.37 -22.27 8.80
N ILE A 305 -9.60 -21.75 8.70
CA ILE A 305 -10.83 -22.54 8.79
C ILE A 305 -10.84 -23.65 7.73
N ALA A 306 -10.48 -23.31 6.50
CA ALA A 306 -10.40 -24.26 5.39
C ALA A 306 -9.32 -25.32 5.65
N SER A 307 -8.13 -24.92 6.08
CA SER A 307 -7.03 -25.85 6.38
C SER A 307 -7.39 -26.85 7.48
N GLU A 308 -8.09 -26.40 8.53
CA GLU A 308 -8.54 -27.27 9.61
C GLU A 308 -9.64 -28.22 9.13
N SER A 309 -10.63 -27.71 8.40
CA SER A 309 -11.78 -28.51 7.93
C SER A 309 -11.39 -29.51 6.84
N MET A 310 -10.38 -29.19 6.03
CA MET A 310 -9.80 -30.07 5.01
C MET A 310 -8.75 -31.03 5.58
N ASN A 311 -8.46 -30.95 6.89
CA ASN A 311 -7.43 -31.73 7.58
C ASN A 311 -6.03 -31.61 6.94
N LEU A 312 -5.66 -30.40 6.49
CA LEU A 312 -4.29 -30.13 6.07
C LEU A 312 -3.33 -30.40 7.22
N ASN A 313 -2.16 -30.95 6.91
CA ASN A 313 -1.21 -31.35 7.94
C ASN A 313 -0.52 -30.12 8.59
N VAL A 314 0.16 -30.33 9.72
CA VAL A 314 0.81 -29.25 10.48
C VAL A 314 1.88 -28.51 9.66
N VAL A 315 2.55 -29.20 8.72
CA VAL A 315 3.54 -28.57 7.83
C VAL A 315 2.85 -27.61 6.87
N GLU A 316 1.72 -27.99 6.29
CA GLU A 316 0.92 -27.13 5.41
C GLU A 316 0.32 -25.94 6.15
N GLN A 317 -0.20 -26.14 7.36
CA GLN A 317 -0.73 -25.06 8.20
C GLN A 317 0.37 -24.05 8.58
N SER A 318 1.58 -24.55 8.91
CA SER A 318 2.74 -23.70 9.16
C SER A 318 3.20 -22.95 7.90
N ARG A 319 3.16 -23.61 6.73
CA ARG A 319 3.49 -22.99 5.45
C ARG A 319 2.52 -21.87 5.10
N LEU A 320 1.21 -22.07 5.25
CA LEU A 320 0.19 -21.05 5.06
C LEU A 320 0.53 -19.79 5.87
N TYR A 321 0.80 -19.95 7.17
CA TYR A 321 1.15 -18.82 8.04
C TYR A 321 2.41 -18.08 7.59
N LYS A 322 3.46 -18.83 7.23
CA LYS A 322 4.73 -18.26 6.80
C LYS A 322 4.57 -17.48 5.50
N GLU A 323 3.95 -18.07 4.48
CA GLU A 323 3.78 -17.45 3.17
C GLU A 323 2.87 -16.23 3.24
N ASP A 324 1.81 -16.27 4.05
CA ASP A 324 0.90 -15.13 4.24
C ASP A 324 1.60 -13.93 4.90
N LEU A 325 2.40 -14.15 5.95
CA LEU A 325 3.22 -13.09 6.55
C LEU A 325 4.31 -12.60 5.59
N TYR A 326 4.94 -13.52 4.85
CA TYR A 326 5.97 -13.18 3.86
C TYR A 326 5.39 -12.24 2.80
N GLN A 327 4.20 -12.54 2.28
CA GLN A 327 3.52 -11.71 1.31
C GLN A 327 3.15 -10.33 1.86
N LEU A 328 2.65 -10.25 3.11
CA LEU A 328 2.36 -8.96 3.73
C LEU A 328 3.62 -8.07 3.75
N VAL A 329 4.75 -8.62 4.19
CA VAL A 329 6.01 -7.86 4.24
C VAL A 329 6.48 -7.47 2.83
N LEU A 330 6.39 -8.38 1.85
CA LEU A 330 6.72 -8.08 0.45
C LEU A 330 5.93 -6.89 -0.10
N HIS A 331 4.62 -6.88 0.18
CA HIS A 331 3.70 -5.83 -0.27
C HIS A 331 4.05 -4.47 0.32
N GLU A 332 4.23 -4.40 1.65
CA GLU A 332 4.57 -3.13 2.30
C GLU A 332 5.95 -2.63 1.86
N VAL A 333 6.93 -3.52 1.66
CA VAL A 333 8.22 -3.14 1.08
C VAL A 333 8.04 -2.61 -0.34
N GLY A 334 7.19 -3.22 -1.17
CA GLY A 334 6.88 -2.75 -2.52
C GLY A 334 6.41 -1.29 -2.55
N HIS A 335 5.54 -0.89 -1.63
CA HIS A 335 5.16 0.52 -1.45
C HIS A 335 6.36 1.43 -1.17
N THR A 336 7.25 1.02 -0.27
CA THR A 336 8.47 1.79 0.04
C THR A 336 9.49 1.83 -1.09
N LEU A 337 9.36 0.97 -2.11
CA LEU A 337 10.15 1.03 -3.34
C LEU A 337 9.52 1.93 -4.42
N GLY A 338 8.33 2.47 -4.13
CA GLY A 338 7.58 3.39 -4.98
C GLY A 338 6.38 2.78 -5.68
N LEU A 339 6.07 1.49 -5.51
CA LEU A 339 5.03 0.81 -6.29
C LEU A 339 3.62 1.06 -5.74
N ASN A 340 2.67 1.23 -6.67
CA ASN A 340 1.23 1.26 -6.35
C ASN A 340 0.68 -0.17 -6.32
N HIS A 341 -0.55 -0.31 -5.86
CA HIS A 341 -1.31 -1.53 -6.05
C HIS A 341 -1.43 -1.92 -7.53
N ASN A 342 -1.42 -3.22 -7.81
CA ASN A 342 -1.75 -3.79 -9.11
C ASN A 342 -2.74 -4.95 -8.96
N PHE A 343 -4.04 -4.64 -9.04
CA PHE A 343 -5.15 -5.59 -8.89
C PHE A 343 -5.46 -6.39 -10.17
N ALA A 344 -4.64 -6.25 -11.20
CA ALA A 344 -4.74 -7.05 -12.41
C ALA A 344 -3.80 -8.28 -12.37
N ALA A 345 -2.90 -8.33 -11.40
CA ALA A 345 -1.82 -9.31 -11.36
C ALA A 345 -2.28 -10.75 -11.07
N SER A 346 -3.47 -10.91 -10.50
CA SER A 346 -4.12 -12.19 -10.22
C SER A 346 -4.49 -12.97 -11.49
N ASN A 347 -4.46 -12.32 -12.66
CA ASN A 347 -4.73 -12.92 -13.99
C ASN A 347 -3.56 -13.74 -14.56
N LEU A 348 -2.40 -13.79 -13.91
CA LEU A 348 -1.19 -14.42 -14.46
C LEU A 348 -1.39 -15.89 -14.88
N HIS A 349 -2.09 -16.67 -14.05
CA HIS A 349 -2.23 -18.11 -14.21
C HIS A 349 -3.68 -18.51 -14.46
N ASN A 350 -3.93 -19.68 -15.04
CA ASN A 350 -5.28 -20.25 -15.13
C ASN A 350 -5.63 -21.06 -13.85
N ASN A 351 -6.87 -21.56 -13.74
CA ASN A 351 -7.40 -22.31 -12.57
C ASN A 351 -6.71 -23.65 -12.26
N GLU A 352 -5.85 -24.15 -13.15
CA GLU A 352 -5.05 -25.35 -12.92
C GLU A 352 -3.65 -24.95 -12.45
N ASP A 353 -3.00 -24.06 -13.20
CA ASP A 353 -1.62 -23.63 -12.95
C ASP A 353 -1.49 -22.86 -11.63
N ILE A 354 -2.50 -22.09 -11.20
CA ILE A 354 -2.48 -21.41 -9.89
C ILE A 354 -2.27 -22.37 -8.72
N HIS A 355 -2.62 -23.65 -8.84
CA HIS A 355 -2.45 -24.64 -7.77
C HIS A 355 -1.21 -25.52 -7.97
N ASN A 356 -0.47 -25.33 -9.07
CA ASN A 356 0.72 -26.10 -9.37
C ASN A 356 1.96 -25.45 -8.73
N PRO A 357 2.59 -26.07 -7.71
CA PRO A 357 3.76 -25.51 -7.04
C PRO A 357 4.98 -25.38 -7.97
N ASP A 358 5.14 -26.27 -8.96
CA ASP A 358 6.29 -26.23 -9.89
C ASP A 358 6.23 -25.00 -10.81
N ILE A 359 5.01 -24.49 -11.05
CA ILE A 359 4.76 -23.27 -11.82
C ILE A 359 4.80 -22.06 -10.89
N THR A 360 3.98 -22.04 -9.85
CA THR A 360 3.79 -20.85 -8.99
C THR A 360 5.05 -20.43 -8.23
N TYR A 361 5.83 -21.36 -7.66
CA TYR A 361 7.09 -20.97 -7.02
C TYR A 361 8.15 -20.50 -8.01
N LYS A 362 8.12 -21.01 -9.25
CA LYS A 362 9.06 -20.63 -10.31
C LYS A 362 8.70 -19.28 -10.95
N GLU A 363 7.43 -19.01 -11.18
CA GLU A 363 6.97 -17.83 -11.92
C GLU A 363 6.43 -16.70 -11.06
N GLY A 364 6.09 -16.98 -9.80
CA GLY A 364 5.28 -16.11 -8.92
C GLY A 364 3.84 -16.66 -8.86
N LEU A 365 3.13 -16.47 -7.73
CA LEU A 365 1.73 -16.88 -7.63
C LEU A 365 0.82 -15.85 -8.31
N SER A 366 1.22 -14.58 -8.29
CA SER A 366 0.64 -13.48 -9.07
C SER A 366 1.72 -12.77 -9.89
N ALA A 367 1.32 -11.93 -10.85
CA ALA A 367 2.28 -11.11 -11.59
C ALA A 367 2.93 -10.02 -10.70
N SER A 368 2.25 -9.59 -9.64
CA SER A 368 2.67 -8.51 -8.74
C SER A 368 2.22 -8.78 -7.32
N VAL A 369 3.14 -8.70 -6.36
CA VAL A 369 2.82 -8.78 -4.93
C VAL A 369 1.95 -7.62 -4.45
N MET A 370 1.79 -6.59 -5.28
CA MET A 370 0.94 -5.42 -5.05
C MET A 370 -0.55 -5.68 -5.31
N ASP A 371 -0.94 -6.91 -5.63
CA ASP A 371 -2.33 -7.36 -5.76
C ASP A 371 -2.96 -7.67 -4.39
N TYR A 372 -4.29 -7.54 -4.31
CA TYR A 372 -5.13 -7.97 -3.18
C TYR A 372 -5.78 -9.33 -3.45
N HIS A 373 -5.08 -10.22 -4.15
CA HIS A 373 -5.60 -11.56 -4.42
C HIS A 373 -5.84 -12.35 -3.13
N GLY A 374 -6.82 -13.26 -3.17
CA GLY A 374 -7.15 -14.11 -2.01
C GLY A 374 -6.02 -15.07 -1.63
N LEU A 375 -6.11 -15.76 -0.48
CA LEU A 375 -5.17 -16.86 -0.21
C LEU A 375 -5.44 -18.04 -1.14
N ASN A 376 -4.41 -18.62 -1.73
CA ASN A 376 -4.55 -19.71 -2.68
C ASN A 376 -4.81 -21.06 -1.97
N ILE A 377 -6.04 -21.24 -1.51
CA ILE A 377 -6.53 -22.52 -0.99
C ILE A 377 -7.03 -23.37 -2.15
N ALA A 378 -6.49 -24.57 -2.28
CA ALA A 378 -6.86 -25.50 -3.34
C ALA A 378 -8.35 -25.89 -3.26
N PRO A 379 -9.04 -26.03 -4.41
CA PRO A 379 -10.38 -26.59 -4.49
C PRO A 379 -10.44 -27.99 -3.89
N LEU A 380 -11.66 -28.41 -3.49
CA LEU A 380 -11.89 -29.75 -2.95
C LEU A 380 -11.40 -30.83 -3.94
N GLY A 381 -10.63 -31.79 -3.45
CA GLY A 381 -10.07 -32.88 -4.26
C GLY A 381 -8.79 -32.53 -5.02
N LYS A 382 -8.31 -31.29 -4.98
CA LYS A 382 -6.98 -30.90 -5.50
C LYS A 382 -5.95 -30.89 -4.36
N GLN A 383 -4.70 -31.22 -4.70
CA GLN A 383 -3.59 -31.09 -3.76
C GLN A 383 -3.25 -29.62 -3.53
N GLN A 384 -2.84 -29.28 -2.30
CA GLN A 384 -2.51 -27.91 -1.93
C GLN A 384 -1.15 -27.46 -2.48
N GLY A 385 -1.19 -26.45 -3.38
CA GLY A 385 -0.01 -25.75 -3.91
C GLY A 385 0.52 -24.65 -2.99
N GLN A 386 1.15 -23.62 -3.56
CA GLN A 386 1.57 -22.38 -2.86
C GLN A 386 0.36 -21.61 -2.31
N PHE A 387 0.43 -21.03 -1.12
CA PHE A 387 -0.67 -20.28 -0.49
C PHE A 387 -0.65 -18.78 -0.80
N ALA A 388 0.53 -18.17 -0.89
CA ALA A 388 0.73 -16.74 -1.02
C ALA A 388 2.07 -16.43 -1.72
N ASP A 389 2.22 -15.22 -2.29
CA ASP A 389 3.48 -14.83 -2.94
C ASP A 389 4.65 -14.83 -1.93
N ILE A 390 5.79 -15.37 -2.37
CA ILE A 390 7.03 -15.40 -1.57
C ILE A 390 8.22 -14.75 -2.31
N LYS A 391 7.94 -14.00 -3.38
CA LYS A 391 8.91 -13.22 -4.13
C LYS A 391 8.17 -12.18 -4.99
N PRO A 392 8.86 -11.12 -5.44
CA PRO A 392 8.32 -10.23 -6.46
C PRO A 392 7.91 -11.02 -7.72
N GLY A 393 6.75 -10.69 -8.28
CA GLY A 393 6.27 -11.30 -9.51
C GLY A 393 6.96 -10.75 -10.75
N LYS A 394 6.57 -11.26 -11.93
CA LYS A 394 7.13 -10.82 -13.22
C LYS A 394 6.89 -9.32 -13.47
N TYR A 395 5.70 -8.82 -13.16
CA TYR A 395 5.36 -7.41 -13.28
C TYR A 395 6.20 -6.54 -12.35
N ASP A 396 6.35 -6.94 -11.08
CA ASP A 396 7.18 -6.21 -10.11
C ASP A 396 8.62 -6.08 -10.61
N THR A 397 9.17 -7.19 -11.13
CA THR A 397 10.53 -7.22 -11.68
C THR A 397 10.67 -6.24 -12.84
N LEU A 398 9.70 -6.19 -13.75
CA LEU A 398 9.73 -5.27 -14.88
C LEU A 398 9.54 -3.81 -14.46
N ALA A 399 8.68 -3.54 -13.47
CA ALA A 399 8.50 -2.21 -12.89
C ALA A 399 9.79 -1.71 -12.20
N ILE A 400 10.48 -2.57 -11.46
CA ILE A 400 11.79 -2.25 -10.86
C ILE A 400 12.84 -1.97 -11.94
N LYS A 401 12.88 -2.75 -13.03
CA LYS A 401 13.76 -2.45 -14.17
C LYS A 401 13.49 -1.07 -14.75
N PHE A 402 12.23 -0.70 -14.97
CA PHE A 402 11.86 0.62 -15.47
C PHE A 402 12.36 1.75 -14.55
N ALA A 403 12.15 1.62 -13.25
CA ALA A 403 12.49 2.67 -12.29
C ALA A 403 14.00 2.78 -12.02
N TYR A 404 14.68 1.64 -11.88
CA TYR A 404 16.02 1.59 -11.31
C TYR A 404 17.13 1.33 -12.32
N THR A 405 16.87 0.79 -13.53
CA THR A 405 17.95 0.56 -14.50
C THR A 405 18.63 1.89 -14.88
N PRO A 406 19.94 2.04 -14.63
CA PRO A 406 20.66 3.27 -14.95
C PRO A 406 20.73 3.50 -16.46
N GLY A 407 20.65 4.76 -16.90
CA GLY A 407 21.00 5.15 -18.27
C GLY A 407 20.09 4.63 -19.39
N LEU A 408 18.88 4.15 -19.10
CA LEU A 408 17.92 3.71 -20.14
C LEU A 408 17.72 4.78 -21.21
N SER A 409 18.02 4.44 -22.47
CA SER A 409 17.76 5.31 -23.61
C SER A 409 16.26 5.36 -23.94
N GLU A 410 15.84 6.32 -24.76
CA GLU A 410 14.45 6.36 -25.26
C GLU A 410 14.05 5.07 -25.99
N LYS A 411 15.00 4.42 -26.65
CA LYS A 411 14.76 3.13 -27.34
C LYS A 411 14.51 2.02 -26.33
N ASP A 412 15.30 1.94 -25.27
CA ASP A 412 15.17 0.91 -24.24
C ASP A 412 13.86 1.07 -23.47
N LEU A 413 13.49 2.33 -23.16
CA LEU A 413 12.19 2.64 -22.56
C LEU A 413 11.03 2.17 -23.45
N LYS A 414 11.08 2.42 -24.76
CA LYS A 414 10.04 1.94 -25.68
C LYS A 414 9.93 0.41 -25.71
N ILE A 415 11.04 -0.31 -25.59
CA ILE A 415 11.05 -1.78 -25.53
C ILE A 415 10.38 -2.26 -24.23
N LEU A 416 10.80 -1.73 -23.08
CA LEU A 416 10.21 -2.07 -21.77
C LEU A 416 8.71 -1.77 -21.74
N LEU A 417 8.29 -0.61 -22.27
CA LEU A 417 6.88 -0.20 -22.30
C LEU A 417 6.02 -1.08 -23.22
N LYS A 418 6.62 -1.77 -24.19
CA LYS A 418 5.91 -2.73 -25.04
C LYS A 418 5.64 -4.04 -24.29
N GLU A 419 6.54 -4.47 -23.42
CA GLU A 419 6.35 -5.67 -22.58
C GLU A 419 5.17 -5.45 -21.61
N HIS A 420 5.07 -4.26 -21.01
CA HIS A 420 3.94 -3.83 -20.16
C HIS A 420 2.57 -3.75 -20.88
N SER A 421 2.52 -3.94 -22.20
CA SER A 421 1.27 -3.99 -22.96
C SER A 421 0.71 -5.40 -23.14
N THR A 422 1.37 -6.43 -22.62
CA THR A 422 0.91 -7.82 -22.73
C THR A 422 0.04 -8.23 -21.54
N GLU A 423 -0.79 -9.27 -21.70
CA GLU A 423 -1.73 -9.72 -20.64
C GLU A 423 -1.03 -10.12 -19.34
N GLU A 424 0.19 -10.66 -19.41
CA GLU A 424 0.99 -11.07 -18.24
C GLU A 424 1.45 -9.88 -17.38
N TYR A 425 1.47 -8.67 -17.95
CA TYR A 425 1.96 -7.45 -17.29
C TYR A 425 0.86 -6.39 -17.20
N LEU A 426 -0.40 -6.82 -17.24
CA LEU A 426 -1.54 -5.93 -17.10
C LEU A 426 -1.44 -5.14 -15.78
N PHE A 427 -1.81 -3.86 -15.86
CA PHE A 427 -1.76 -2.94 -14.73
C PHE A 427 -3.13 -2.31 -14.49
N GLY A 428 -3.56 -2.32 -13.24
CA GLY A 428 -4.73 -1.60 -12.75
C GLY A 428 -4.65 -1.37 -11.25
N ASN A 429 -4.87 -0.14 -10.78
CA ASN A 429 -4.73 0.22 -9.38
C ASN A 429 -6.07 0.66 -8.75
N ASP A 430 -6.04 1.32 -7.59
CA ASP A 430 -7.23 1.81 -6.88
C ASP A 430 -8.13 2.75 -7.69
N GLY A 431 -7.58 3.40 -8.72
CA GLY A 431 -8.36 4.24 -9.63
C GLY A 431 -9.23 3.44 -10.61
N ASP A 432 -8.88 2.18 -10.87
CA ASP A 432 -9.51 1.33 -11.87
C ASP A 432 -10.34 0.20 -11.29
N ASP A 433 -10.15 -0.08 -10.00
CA ASP A 433 -10.64 -1.30 -9.40
C ASP A 433 -12.17 -1.30 -9.19
N MET A 434 -12.76 -2.48 -9.33
CA MET A 434 -14.20 -2.63 -9.27
C MET A 434 -14.73 -2.87 -7.84
N ARG A 435 -14.06 -2.40 -6.78
CA ARG A 435 -14.37 -2.78 -5.38
C ARG A 435 -15.76 -2.37 -4.88
N SER A 436 -16.41 -1.40 -5.54
CA SER A 436 -17.75 -0.92 -5.19
C SER A 436 -18.53 -0.49 -6.44
N PRO A 437 -19.88 -0.56 -6.45
CA PRO A 437 -20.68 -0.09 -7.57
C PRO A 437 -20.34 1.35 -7.99
N GLY A 438 -20.14 1.57 -9.29
CA GLY A 438 -19.79 2.88 -9.85
C GLY A 438 -18.30 3.23 -9.79
N LYS A 439 -17.44 2.36 -9.25
CA LYS A 439 -15.98 2.45 -9.36
C LYS A 439 -15.45 1.38 -10.31
N GLY A 440 -14.53 1.77 -11.20
CA GLY A 440 -13.96 0.87 -12.19
C GLY A 440 -14.96 0.36 -13.22
N ILE A 441 -14.45 -0.16 -14.34
CA ILE A 441 -15.28 -0.83 -15.36
C ILE A 441 -14.65 -2.13 -15.87
N ASP A 442 -13.36 -2.36 -15.62
CA ASP A 442 -12.65 -3.54 -16.09
C ASP A 442 -12.68 -4.65 -15.03
N PRO A 443 -13.39 -5.75 -15.27
CA PRO A 443 -13.53 -6.80 -14.28
C PRO A 443 -12.30 -7.71 -14.15
N ARG A 444 -11.22 -7.42 -14.89
CA ARG A 444 -9.89 -8.00 -14.67
C ARG A 444 -9.12 -7.28 -13.56
N ILE A 445 -9.56 -6.07 -13.18
CA ILE A 445 -8.91 -5.26 -12.14
C ILE A 445 -9.76 -5.32 -10.89
N ASN A 446 -9.41 -6.23 -9.99
CA ASN A 446 -10.31 -6.65 -8.94
C ASN A 446 -9.57 -7.14 -7.68
N THR A 447 -10.25 -7.11 -6.54
CA THR A 447 -9.67 -7.57 -5.26
C THR A 447 -10.33 -8.87 -4.82
N GLY A 448 -9.55 -9.74 -4.18
CA GLY A 448 -10.00 -11.03 -3.67
C GLY A 448 -10.21 -12.13 -4.72
N ASP A 449 -10.03 -11.83 -6.00
CA ASP A 449 -10.03 -12.81 -7.07
C ASP A 449 -8.65 -13.46 -7.26
N MET A 450 -8.61 -14.44 -8.17
CA MET A 450 -7.43 -15.19 -8.58
C MET A 450 -7.75 -15.91 -9.88
N SER A 451 -6.74 -16.15 -10.71
CA SER A 451 -6.82 -16.75 -12.04
C SER A 451 -7.29 -15.80 -13.15
N SER A 452 -6.79 -16.06 -14.37
CA SER A 452 -7.27 -15.50 -15.65
C SER A 452 -8.73 -15.83 -15.98
N ASN A 453 -9.33 -16.80 -15.26
CA ASN A 453 -10.77 -17.04 -15.27
C ASN A 453 -11.35 -16.83 -13.86
N PRO A 454 -11.61 -15.56 -13.47
CA PRO A 454 -12.05 -15.23 -12.12
C PRO A 454 -13.44 -15.79 -11.79
N VAL A 455 -14.25 -16.12 -12.80
CA VAL A 455 -15.58 -16.72 -12.60
C VAL A 455 -15.48 -18.17 -12.13
N GLU A 456 -14.63 -18.97 -12.77
CA GLU A 456 -14.44 -20.36 -12.35
C GLU A 456 -13.78 -20.42 -10.98
N TYR A 457 -12.82 -19.54 -10.71
CA TYR A 457 -12.19 -19.45 -9.39
C TYR A 457 -13.22 -19.08 -8.31
N ALA A 458 -14.06 -18.06 -8.56
CA ALA A 458 -15.11 -17.67 -7.63
C ALA A 458 -16.12 -18.81 -7.40
N LYS A 459 -16.43 -19.61 -8.42
CA LYS A 459 -17.26 -20.81 -8.27
C LYS A 459 -16.60 -21.88 -7.41
N GLU A 460 -15.33 -22.21 -7.64
CA GLU A 460 -14.58 -23.15 -6.81
C GLU A 460 -14.52 -22.66 -5.35
N ARG A 461 -14.31 -21.35 -5.14
CA ARG A 461 -14.33 -20.72 -3.82
C ARG A 461 -15.71 -20.77 -3.14
N LEU A 462 -16.80 -20.57 -3.90
CA LEU A 462 -18.17 -20.73 -3.40
C LEU A 462 -18.43 -22.15 -2.91
N ILE A 463 -18.09 -23.14 -3.73
CA ILE A 463 -18.27 -24.57 -3.40
C ILE A 463 -17.46 -24.92 -2.15
N LEU A 464 -16.19 -24.51 -2.10
CA LEU A 464 -15.36 -24.69 -0.92
C LEU A 464 -16.02 -24.05 0.31
N SER A 465 -16.39 -22.78 0.23
CA SER A 465 -17.00 -22.05 1.36
C SER A 465 -18.28 -22.72 1.87
N GLN A 466 -19.17 -23.14 0.97
CA GLN A 466 -20.41 -23.87 1.32
C GLN A 466 -20.11 -25.21 2.00
N SER A 467 -19.07 -25.93 1.54
CA SER A 467 -18.67 -27.22 2.12
C SER A 467 -18.14 -27.12 3.55
N LEU A 468 -17.64 -25.94 3.95
CA LEU A 468 -17.12 -25.71 5.31
C LEU A 468 -18.24 -25.52 6.33
N ILE A 469 -19.39 -24.97 5.92
CA ILE A 469 -20.49 -24.59 6.83
C ILE A 469 -20.99 -25.76 7.70
N PRO A 470 -21.29 -26.96 7.16
CA PRO A 470 -21.85 -28.05 7.96
C PRO A 470 -20.96 -28.50 9.12
N ASN A 471 -19.64 -28.45 8.94
CA ASN A 471 -18.66 -28.92 9.94
C ASN A 471 -18.05 -27.77 10.76
N LEU A 472 -18.38 -26.51 10.44
CA LEU A 472 -17.74 -25.33 11.02
C LEU A 472 -17.86 -25.29 12.56
N TYR A 473 -19.02 -25.67 13.08
CA TYR A 473 -19.25 -25.76 14.53
C TYR A 473 -18.31 -26.78 15.18
N GLU A 474 -18.21 -27.98 14.61
CA GLU A 474 -17.36 -29.06 15.12
C GLU A 474 -15.86 -28.68 15.07
N THR A 475 -15.44 -28.07 13.96
CA THR A 475 -14.07 -27.57 13.80
C THR A 475 -13.74 -26.54 14.87
N LEU A 476 -14.58 -25.51 15.04
CA LEU A 476 -14.27 -24.36 15.90
C LEU A 476 -14.51 -24.63 17.39
N LYS A 477 -15.50 -25.46 17.77
CA LYS A 477 -15.72 -25.83 19.18
C LYS A 477 -14.53 -26.58 19.77
N SER A 478 -13.75 -27.27 18.94
CA SER A 478 -12.53 -27.97 19.39
C SER A 478 -11.38 -27.01 19.74
N LYS A 479 -11.50 -25.72 19.38
CA LYS A 479 -10.45 -24.71 19.50
C LYS A 479 -10.78 -23.57 20.47
N SER A 480 -12.05 -23.41 20.82
CA SER A 480 -12.53 -22.31 21.67
C SER A 480 -13.85 -22.68 22.34
N ASP A 481 -13.98 -22.34 23.62
CA ASP A 481 -15.20 -22.52 24.40
C ASP A 481 -16.22 -21.37 24.19
N SER A 482 -15.94 -20.43 23.29
CA SER A 482 -16.79 -19.26 23.04
C SER A 482 -17.63 -19.41 21.77
N TRP A 483 -18.95 -19.15 21.90
CA TRP A 483 -19.86 -18.99 20.76
C TRP A 483 -19.40 -17.91 19.77
N GLU A 484 -18.68 -16.90 20.26
CA GLU A 484 -18.11 -15.84 19.43
C GLU A 484 -17.19 -16.41 18.35
N SER A 485 -16.39 -17.42 18.66
CA SER A 485 -15.48 -18.04 17.69
C SER A 485 -16.25 -18.71 16.55
N VAL A 486 -17.35 -19.39 16.86
CA VAL A 486 -18.23 -20.02 15.85
C VAL A 486 -18.91 -18.96 15.00
N TYR A 487 -19.45 -17.91 15.63
CA TYR A 487 -20.09 -16.80 14.95
C TYR A 487 -19.14 -16.06 13.98
N GLN A 488 -17.93 -15.74 14.43
CA GLN A 488 -16.91 -15.11 13.59
C GLN A 488 -16.50 -16.02 12.43
N GLY A 489 -16.31 -17.31 12.69
CA GLY A 489 -16.06 -18.30 11.64
C GLY A 489 -17.15 -18.29 10.57
N TYR A 490 -18.41 -18.26 10.98
CA TYR A 490 -19.54 -18.22 10.05
C TYR A 490 -19.54 -16.92 9.21
N ARG A 491 -19.26 -15.77 9.83
CA ARG A 491 -19.12 -14.49 9.10
C ARG A 491 -18.00 -14.52 8.07
N ILE A 492 -16.84 -15.08 8.41
CA ILE A 492 -15.70 -15.21 7.49
C ILE A 492 -16.10 -16.03 6.26
N VAL A 493 -16.75 -17.18 6.46
CA VAL A 493 -17.21 -18.03 5.36
C VAL A 493 -18.27 -17.32 4.51
N LEU A 494 -19.25 -16.65 5.13
CA LEU A 494 -20.24 -15.86 4.40
C LEU A 494 -19.60 -14.70 3.62
N ARG A 495 -18.57 -14.06 4.15
CA ARG A 495 -17.84 -13.00 3.46
C ARG A 495 -17.16 -13.51 2.20
N GLN A 496 -16.57 -14.71 2.23
CA GLN A 496 -16.00 -15.34 1.03
C GLN A 496 -17.07 -15.69 -0.01
N ILE A 497 -18.26 -16.12 0.42
CA ILE A 497 -19.40 -16.32 -0.47
C ILE A 497 -19.81 -15.00 -1.12
N HIS A 498 -19.91 -13.92 -0.32
CA HIS A 498 -20.22 -12.58 -0.80
C HIS A 498 -19.20 -12.08 -1.82
N THR A 499 -17.90 -12.12 -1.49
CA THR A 499 -16.82 -11.68 -2.39
C THR A 499 -16.83 -12.48 -3.69
N SER A 500 -17.07 -13.79 -3.63
CA SER A 500 -17.18 -14.62 -4.84
C SER A 500 -18.38 -14.21 -5.70
N ALA A 501 -19.53 -13.91 -5.09
CA ALA A 501 -20.69 -13.39 -5.82
C ALA A 501 -20.42 -12.01 -6.45
N GLU A 502 -19.70 -11.13 -5.75
CA GLU A 502 -19.26 -9.83 -6.28
C GLU A 502 -18.39 -9.99 -7.53
N ILE A 503 -17.35 -10.84 -7.46
CA ILE A 503 -16.44 -11.14 -8.58
C ILE A 503 -17.22 -11.56 -9.82
N ILE A 504 -18.20 -12.45 -9.65
CA ILE A 504 -18.99 -12.93 -10.78
C ILE A 504 -19.93 -11.84 -11.31
N SER A 505 -20.54 -11.05 -10.41
CA SER A 505 -21.44 -9.96 -10.80
C SER A 505 -20.75 -8.89 -11.66
N ARG A 506 -19.46 -8.62 -11.39
CA ARG A 506 -18.65 -7.60 -12.09
C ARG A 506 -18.43 -7.91 -13.57
N GLN A 507 -18.51 -9.18 -13.95
CA GLN A 507 -18.41 -9.60 -15.36
C GLN A 507 -19.59 -9.12 -16.20
N VAL A 508 -20.76 -8.89 -15.58
CA VAL A 508 -21.96 -8.45 -16.27
C VAL A 508 -21.86 -6.94 -16.55
N GLY A 509 -21.68 -6.61 -17.83
CA GLY A 509 -21.56 -5.21 -18.25
C GLY A 509 -20.14 -4.63 -18.14
N GLY A 510 -19.18 -5.42 -17.65
CA GLY A 510 -17.77 -5.04 -17.62
C GLY A 510 -17.18 -4.77 -19.01
N VAL A 511 -16.15 -3.92 -19.02
CA VAL A 511 -15.45 -3.43 -20.20
C VAL A 511 -13.95 -3.51 -19.93
N TYR A 512 -13.25 -4.32 -20.70
CA TYR A 512 -11.78 -4.36 -20.69
C TYR A 512 -11.22 -3.02 -21.17
N VAL A 513 -10.34 -2.43 -20.37
CA VAL A 513 -9.66 -1.18 -20.64
C VAL A 513 -8.22 -1.49 -21.05
N ASN A 514 -7.81 -1.01 -22.23
CA ASN A 514 -6.45 -1.16 -22.73
C ASN A 514 -5.72 0.19 -22.67
N ARG A 515 -4.63 0.27 -21.90
CA ARG A 515 -3.85 1.51 -21.65
C ARG A 515 -2.85 1.83 -22.76
N GLY A 516 -3.29 1.75 -24.01
CA GLY A 516 -2.48 2.06 -25.20
C GLY A 516 -2.30 3.56 -25.42
N TYR A 517 -1.28 3.93 -26.19
CA TYR A 517 -1.17 5.28 -26.75
C TYR A 517 -2.08 5.40 -27.97
N MET A 518 -2.43 6.64 -28.37
CA MET A 518 -3.17 6.89 -29.60
C MET A 518 -2.44 6.32 -30.85
N SER A 519 -1.12 6.16 -30.78
CA SER A 519 -0.32 5.51 -31.82
C SER A 519 -0.54 4.00 -31.93
N ASP A 520 -1.09 3.36 -30.90
CA ASP A 520 -1.34 1.92 -30.83
C ASP A 520 -2.68 1.60 -31.53
N SER A 521 -2.77 1.91 -32.83
CA SER A 521 -4.02 1.94 -33.61
C SER A 521 -4.72 0.59 -33.82
N GLU A 522 -4.06 -0.52 -33.47
CA GLU A 522 -4.58 -1.87 -33.71
C GLU A 522 -5.47 -2.39 -32.57
N GLU A 523 -5.48 -1.74 -31.40
CA GLU A 523 -6.27 -2.16 -30.24
C GLU A 523 -7.38 -1.18 -29.88
N SER A 524 -8.60 -1.69 -29.72
CA SER A 524 -9.68 -0.87 -29.16
C SER A 524 -9.36 -0.54 -27.70
N PRO A 525 -9.44 0.74 -27.28
CA PRO A 525 -9.19 1.13 -25.89
C PRO A 525 -10.23 0.52 -24.93
N TYR A 526 -11.41 0.19 -25.45
CA TYR A 526 -12.50 -0.44 -24.71
C TYR A 526 -12.98 -1.68 -25.46
N LYS A 527 -13.03 -2.82 -24.78
CA LYS A 527 -13.58 -4.07 -25.31
C LYS A 527 -14.59 -4.64 -24.32
N VAL A 528 -15.83 -4.79 -24.76
CA VAL A 528 -16.87 -5.39 -23.91
C VAL A 528 -16.47 -6.82 -23.56
N VAL A 529 -16.65 -7.21 -22.29
CA VAL A 529 -16.42 -8.60 -21.84
C VAL A 529 -17.16 -9.57 -22.77
N PRO A 530 -16.49 -10.59 -23.34
CA PRO A 530 -17.10 -11.52 -24.29
C PRO A 530 -18.37 -12.19 -23.76
N TYR A 531 -19.33 -12.44 -24.65
CA TYR A 531 -20.62 -13.04 -24.28
C TYR A 531 -20.48 -14.48 -23.72
N GLU A 532 -19.47 -15.23 -24.14
CA GLU A 532 -19.23 -16.58 -23.62
C GLU A 532 -18.85 -16.56 -22.13
N THR A 533 -18.08 -15.57 -21.68
CA THR A 533 -17.84 -15.30 -20.24
C THR A 533 -19.15 -15.00 -19.49
N LYS A 534 -20.15 -14.43 -20.18
CA LYS A 534 -21.48 -14.12 -19.61
C LYS A 534 -22.42 -15.32 -19.54
N LYS A 535 -22.24 -16.38 -20.35
CA LYS A 535 -23.09 -17.60 -20.29
C LYS A 535 -23.00 -18.31 -18.93
N PHE A 536 -21.88 -18.16 -18.23
CA PHE A 536 -21.69 -18.70 -16.89
C PHE A 536 -22.76 -18.24 -15.90
N TYR A 537 -23.33 -17.05 -16.11
CA TYR A 537 -24.36 -16.46 -15.26
C TYR A 537 -25.66 -17.28 -15.22
N LYS A 538 -25.98 -18.05 -16.28
CA LYS A 538 -27.17 -18.92 -16.28
C LYS A 538 -27.04 -20.07 -15.28
N ASN A 539 -25.82 -20.49 -14.94
CA ASN A 539 -25.57 -21.61 -14.04
C ASN A 539 -25.39 -21.18 -12.57
N ILE A 540 -25.11 -19.90 -12.29
CA ILE A 540 -24.96 -19.36 -10.93
C ILE A 540 -26.22 -19.59 -10.08
N LYS A 541 -27.41 -19.52 -10.70
CA LYS A 541 -28.67 -19.79 -9.99
C LYS A 541 -28.76 -21.18 -9.37
N GLN A 542 -28.02 -22.16 -9.88
CA GLN A 542 -27.95 -23.52 -9.34
C GLN A 542 -26.87 -23.70 -8.27
N ILE A 543 -26.00 -22.69 -8.09
CA ILE A 543 -24.86 -22.72 -7.15
C ILE A 543 -25.16 -21.85 -5.92
N LEU A 544 -25.88 -20.73 -6.09
CA LEU A 544 -26.27 -19.83 -5.00
C LEU A 544 -27.59 -20.22 -4.31
N PHE A 545 -28.45 -20.97 -5.00
CA PHE A 545 -29.75 -21.47 -4.55
C PHE A 545 -29.87 -22.95 -4.91
#